data_AF-A0A8H3J793-F1
#
_entry.id   AF-A0A8H3J793-F1
#
_cell.length_a   1.000
_cell.length_b   1.000
_cell.length_c   1.000
_cell.angle_alpha   90.00
_cell.angle_beta   90.00
_cell.angle_gamma   90.00
#
_symmetry.space_group_name_H-M   'P 1'
#
loop_
_entity.id
_entity.type
_entity.pdbx_description
1 polymer ?
#
loop_
_entity_poly.entity_id
_entity_poly.type
_entity_poly.pdbx_seq_one_letter_code
_entity_poly.pdbx_strand_id
1 'polypeptide(L)'
;MASPVYESQSVVVGGFLALVSRIQARRTPSLLMFVAIKVLIYQISRILYNIFLHPLARFPGPLLRSGFYIFNYWEELRGVQAKKALALHDRYGPVVRIGPDSLSFNTANAWKDIYAVKPGKPEIPKDMGFFTQNTNKVPSILVCNHEDHVRIKRLVAHAFSDSALRNQEPLMTKYIELLINQLKKKVRAGQGTQDILSWYMFTTFDIMSDLCFAEPMNALAIGAYQPWIVTILNAAKNGSYVRMERAYPLLAGVSQLYKMMFSGPSKLNTSRAEHMRYSIQKTESRMNNSMERNDIMTPILQHNSEKGMSRAEIAQTLILFMTGGTEPTASGLSGVTYNVLHNRRVYDKLVKEVREAFSSDSEVNNVAVNKLPYLNACVKESLRLYPPVPARFPRRTASGHEVIDGHIIPVNVSSMVD
;
A
#
# COMPACT_ATOMS: atom_id res chain seq x y z
N MET A 1 49.39 28.58 50.34
CA MET A 1 48.50 27.41 50.31
C MET A 1 47.95 27.27 48.91
N ALA A 2 48.60 26.45 48.07
CA ALA A 2 48.13 26.12 46.73
C ALA A 2 47.25 24.87 46.81
N SER A 3 46.11 24.92 46.13
CA SER A 3 44.94 24.04 46.29
C SER A 3 45.16 22.63 45.72
N PRO A 4 44.64 21.56 46.36
CA PRO A 4 44.81 20.15 45.96
C PRO A 4 44.00 19.73 44.71
N VAL A 5 43.56 20.69 43.88
CA VAL A 5 42.62 20.46 42.77
C VAL A 5 43.33 20.10 41.46
N TYR A 6 44.65 20.32 41.34
CA TYR A 6 45.40 20.05 40.10
C TYR A 6 45.91 18.60 39.96
N GLU A 7 46.02 17.84 41.05
CA GLU A 7 46.50 16.45 41.02
C GLU A 7 45.42 15.42 40.65
N SER A 8 44.13 15.75 40.79
CA SER A 8 43.04 14.81 40.46
C SER A 8 42.64 14.84 38.99
N GLN A 9 42.87 15.94 38.27
CA GLN A 9 42.55 16.04 36.84
C GLN A 9 43.59 15.36 35.95
N SER A 10 44.87 15.32 36.36
CA SER A 10 45.95 14.65 35.61
C SER A 10 45.83 13.12 35.62
N VAL A 11 45.33 12.54 36.71
CA VAL A 11 45.12 11.08 36.83
C VAL A 11 43.92 10.60 36.00
N VAL A 12 42.85 11.40 35.91
CA VAL A 12 41.65 11.06 35.12
C VAL A 12 41.92 11.21 33.61
N VAL A 13 42.64 12.25 33.20
CA VAL A 13 43.05 12.45 31.80
C VAL A 13 44.09 11.39 31.38
N GLY A 14 45.03 11.04 32.25
CA GLY A 14 45.99 9.96 32.03
C GLY A 14 45.33 8.58 31.92
N GLY A 15 44.30 8.30 32.73
CA GLY A 15 43.50 7.07 32.64
C GLY A 15 42.68 6.96 31.36
N PHE A 16 42.11 8.07 30.89
CA PHE A 16 41.35 8.13 29.64
C PHE A 16 42.27 7.98 28.41
N LEU A 17 43.42 8.65 28.40
CA LEU A 17 44.44 8.50 27.35
C LEU A 17 45.09 7.10 27.36
N ALA A 18 45.26 6.47 28.52
CA ALA A 18 45.71 5.09 28.64
C ALA A 18 44.66 4.07 28.18
N LEU A 19 43.36 4.38 28.33
CA LEU A 19 42.27 3.55 27.81
C LEU A 19 42.15 3.69 26.28
N VAL A 20 42.25 4.91 25.74
CA VAL A 20 42.25 5.19 24.30
C VAL A 20 43.50 4.60 23.62
N SER A 21 44.68 4.69 24.25
CA SER A 21 45.90 4.06 23.72
C SER A 21 45.86 2.54 23.82
N ARG A 22 45.24 1.95 24.86
CA ARG A 22 44.98 0.50 24.93
C ARG A 22 43.97 -0.01 23.90
N ILE A 23 43.01 0.83 23.47
CA ILE A 23 42.08 0.54 22.37
C ILE A 23 42.78 0.67 21.01
N GLN A 24 43.71 1.63 20.85
CA GLN A 24 44.54 1.78 19.66
C GLN A 24 45.64 0.70 19.53
N ALA A 25 46.15 0.16 20.65
CA ALA A 25 47.28 -0.77 20.67
C ALA A 25 46.91 -2.26 20.55
N ARG A 26 45.62 -2.64 20.52
CA ARG A 26 45.19 -4.05 20.46
C ARG A 26 44.34 -4.37 19.24
N ARG A 27 44.97 -4.77 18.11
CA ARG A 27 44.44 -5.61 17.00
C ARG A 27 43.00 -5.36 16.47
N THR A 28 42.31 -4.29 16.87
CA THR A 28 40.93 -3.96 16.53
C THR A 28 40.74 -3.61 15.05
N PRO A 29 41.68 -2.92 14.36
CA PRO A 29 41.55 -2.70 12.91
C PRO A 29 41.62 -4.01 12.12
N SER A 30 42.47 -4.95 12.56
CA SER A 30 42.64 -6.26 11.89
C SER A 30 41.40 -7.15 12.03
N LEU A 31 40.71 -7.09 13.18
CA LEU A 31 39.47 -7.84 13.40
C LEU A 31 38.30 -7.26 12.60
N LEU A 32 38.13 -5.93 12.59
CA LEU A 32 37.09 -5.27 11.81
C LEU A 32 37.28 -5.50 10.30
N MET A 33 38.53 -5.41 9.82
CA MET A 33 38.87 -5.70 8.43
C MET A 33 38.59 -7.17 8.08
N PHE A 34 38.93 -8.12 8.97
CA PHE A 34 38.63 -9.53 8.77
C PHE A 34 37.12 -9.82 8.72
N VAL A 35 36.34 -9.19 9.61
CA VAL A 35 34.87 -9.30 9.60
C VAL A 35 34.31 -8.69 8.30
N ALA A 36 34.78 -7.52 7.88
CA ALA A 36 34.34 -6.88 6.65
C ALA A 36 34.64 -7.74 5.41
N ILE A 37 35.84 -8.34 5.33
CA ILE A 37 36.20 -9.27 4.26
C ILE A 37 35.30 -10.51 4.28
N LYS A 38 35.03 -11.11 5.44
CA LYS A 38 34.11 -12.25 5.55
C LYS A 38 32.70 -11.92 5.09
N VAL A 39 32.18 -10.75 5.49
CA VAL A 39 30.87 -10.26 5.04
C VAL A 39 30.89 -10.06 3.53
N LEU A 40 31.93 -9.45 2.97
CA LEU A 40 32.05 -9.23 1.52
C LEU A 40 32.07 -10.56 0.75
N ILE A 41 32.89 -11.52 1.17
CA ILE A 41 32.96 -12.86 0.57
C ILE A 41 31.61 -13.55 0.64
N TYR A 42 30.95 -13.54 1.81
CA TYR A 42 29.63 -14.14 1.97
C TYR A 42 28.60 -13.51 1.02
N GLN A 43 28.59 -12.19 0.89
CA GLN A 43 27.65 -11.49 0.01
C GLN A 43 27.93 -11.79 -1.46
N ILE A 44 29.20 -11.80 -1.88
CA ILE A 44 29.60 -12.17 -3.26
C ILE A 44 29.19 -13.62 -3.56
N SER A 45 29.52 -14.57 -2.67
CA SER A 45 29.16 -15.98 -2.83
C SER A 45 27.65 -16.18 -2.92
N ARG A 46 26.86 -15.44 -2.12
CA ARG A 46 25.39 -15.45 -2.23
C ARG A 46 24.89 -14.92 -3.55
N ILE A 47 25.46 -13.83 -4.06
CA ILE A 47 25.08 -13.25 -5.35
C ILE A 47 25.38 -14.25 -6.47
N LEU A 48 26.57 -14.85 -6.48
CA LEU A 48 26.96 -15.85 -7.47
C LEU A 48 26.07 -17.10 -7.38
N TYR A 49 25.78 -17.59 -6.17
CA TYR A 49 24.82 -18.67 -5.97
C TYR A 49 23.45 -18.31 -6.55
N ASN A 50 22.93 -17.12 -6.23
CA ASN A 50 21.64 -16.67 -6.72
C ASN A 50 21.60 -16.61 -8.24
N ILE A 51 22.65 -16.13 -8.90
CA ILE A 51 22.69 -16.00 -10.36
C ILE A 51 22.78 -17.38 -11.03
N PHE A 52 23.69 -18.26 -10.59
CA PHE A 52 24.06 -19.44 -11.36
C PHE A 52 23.53 -20.76 -10.82
N LEU A 53 23.36 -20.89 -9.50
CA LEU A 53 23.09 -22.17 -8.84
C LEU A 53 21.70 -22.24 -8.19
N HIS A 54 21.04 -21.09 -8.02
CA HIS A 54 19.71 -21.04 -7.44
C HIS A 54 18.72 -21.84 -8.31
N PRO A 55 17.74 -22.54 -7.72
CA PRO A 55 16.71 -23.26 -8.47
C PRO A 55 15.94 -22.40 -9.50
N LEU A 56 15.95 -21.07 -9.31
CA LEU A 56 15.33 -20.12 -10.23
C LEU A 56 16.23 -19.70 -11.40
N ALA A 57 17.48 -20.14 -11.48
CA ALA A 57 18.43 -19.80 -12.55
C ALA A 57 17.94 -20.25 -13.94
N ARG A 58 17.03 -21.24 -14.00
CA ARG A 58 16.38 -21.69 -15.24
C ARG A 58 15.33 -20.72 -15.80
N PHE A 59 14.83 -19.77 -15.00
CA PHE A 59 13.83 -18.81 -15.45
C PHE A 59 14.52 -17.60 -16.09
N PRO A 60 13.99 -17.08 -17.22
CA PRO A 60 14.61 -15.97 -17.92
C PRO A 60 14.47 -14.67 -17.12
N GLY A 61 15.42 -13.75 -17.30
CA GLY A 61 15.39 -12.43 -16.67
C GLY A 61 16.76 -11.76 -16.65
N PRO A 62 16.84 -10.47 -16.27
CA PRO A 62 18.12 -9.78 -16.19
C PRO A 62 19.03 -10.39 -15.12
N LEU A 63 20.27 -10.71 -15.48
CA LEU A 63 21.26 -11.33 -14.58
C LEU A 63 21.43 -10.55 -13.27
N LEU A 64 21.55 -9.22 -13.33
CA LEU A 64 21.71 -8.39 -12.13
C LEU A 64 20.49 -8.45 -11.19
N ARG A 65 19.27 -8.60 -11.72
CA ARG A 65 18.08 -8.77 -10.88
C ARG A 65 18.04 -10.12 -10.16
N SER A 66 18.66 -11.13 -10.75
CA SER A 66 18.81 -12.43 -10.10
C SER A 66 19.69 -12.37 -8.85
N GLY A 67 20.61 -11.39 -8.77
CA GLY A 67 21.50 -11.21 -7.61
C GLY A 67 21.01 -10.20 -6.57
N PHE A 68 20.24 -9.18 -6.99
CA PHE A 68 19.92 -8.03 -6.15
C PHE A 68 18.44 -7.64 -6.18
N TYR A 69 17.88 -7.33 -5.00
CA TYR A 69 16.54 -6.76 -4.86
C TYR A 69 16.46 -5.26 -5.20
N ILE A 70 17.60 -4.56 -5.28
CA ILE A 70 17.64 -3.10 -5.28
C ILE A 70 16.92 -2.50 -6.49
N PHE A 71 16.94 -3.19 -7.63
CA PHE A 71 16.28 -2.74 -8.85
C PHE A 71 14.76 -2.63 -8.66
N ASN A 72 14.13 -3.60 -8.00
CA ASN A 72 12.68 -3.57 -7.79
C ASN A 72 12.29 -2.40 -6.87
N TYR A 73 13.04 -2.18 -5.78
CA TYR A 73 12.76 -1.08 -4.86
C TYR A 73 13.07 0.28 -5.47
N TRP A 74 14.15 0.40 -6.24
CA TRP A 74 14.49 1.63 -6.94
C TRP A 74 13.40 2.03 -7.95
N GLU A 75 12.87 1.07 -8.69
CA GLU A 75 11.80 1.29 -9.66
C GLU A 75 10.46 1.62 -8.99
N GLU A 76 10.18 1.00 -7.86
CA GLU A 76 9.02 1.30 -7.02
C GLU A 76 9.09 2.74 -6.48
N LEU A 77 10.23 3.14 -5.90
CA LEU A 77 10.44 4.50 -5.37
C LEU A 77 10.38 5.58 -6.46
N ARG A 78 10.75 5.22 -7.70
CA ARG A 78 10.61 6.10 -8.87
C ARG A 78 9.23 6.09 -9.51
N GLY A 79 8.32 5.22 -9.06
CA GLY A 79 6.98 5.08 -9.66
C GLY A 79 6.99 4.53 -11.08
N VAL A 80 8.00 3.75 -11.46
CA VAL A 80 8.14 3.17 -12.82
C VAL A 80 8.05 1.64 -12.86
N GLN A 81 7.75 1.01 -11.72
CA GLN A 81 7.73 -0.45 -11.58
C GLN A 81 6.83 -1.13 -12.62
N ALA A 82 5.58 -0.67 -12.82
CA ALA A 82 4.65 -1.26 -13.78
C ALA A 82 5.14 -1.17 -15.25
N LYS A 83 5.74 -0.02 -15.63
CA LYS A 83 6.34 0.14 -16.97
C LYS A 83 7.53 -0.80 -17.17
N LYS A 84 8.32 -1.02 -16.11
CA LYS A 84 9.47 -1.93 -16.13
C LYS A 84 9.04 -3.39 -16.14
N ALA A 85 7.98 -3.75 -15.42
CA ALA A 85 7.34 -5.05 -15.49
C ALA A 85 6.94 -5.40 -16.93
N LEU A 86 6.19 -4.52 -17.60
CA LEU A 86 5.79 -4.70 -18.98
C LEU A 86 7.01 -4.93 -19.90
N ALA A 87 8.01 -4.05 -19.85
CA ALA A 87 9.21 -4.17 -20.68
C ALA A 87 10.02 -5.45 -20.41
N LEU A 88 9.96 -6.00 -19.19
CA LEU A 88 10.57 -7.28 -18.87
C LEU A 88 9.79 -8.44 -19.50
N HIS A 89 8.48 -8.44 -19.38
CA HIS A 89 7.62 -9.46 -19.97
C HIS A 89 7.67 -9.45 -21.51
N ASP A 90 7.70 -8.27 -22.14
CA ASP A 90 7.86 -8.14 -23.59
C ASP A 90 9.18 -8.75 -24.09
N ARG A 91 10.23 -8.70 -23.26
CA ARG A 91 11.57 -9.20 -23.63
C ARG A 91 11.81 -10.66 -23.28
N TYR A 92 11.38 -11.09 -22.10
CA TYR A 92 11.73 -12.41 -21.54
C TYR A 92 10.57 -13.41 -21.57
N GLY A 93 9.37 -12.94 -21.91
CA GLY A 93 8.17 -13.77 -22.03
C GLY A 93 7.30 -13.79 -20.77
N PRO A 94 6.42 -14.78 -20.63
CA PRO A 94 5.33 -14.75 -19.66
C PRO A 94 5.77 -14.96 -18.20
N VAL A 95 6.95 -15.56 -17.98
CA VAL A 95 7.51 -15.81 -16.65
C VAL A 95 8.91 -15.21 -16.58
N VAL A 96 9.13 -14.28 -15.67
CA VAL A 96 10.39 -13.54 -15.56
C VAL A 96 10.91 -13.58 -14.13
N ARG A 97 12.19 -13.93 -13.97
CA ARG A 97 12.90 -13.77 -12.71
C ARG A 97 13.26 -12.31 -12.48
N ILE A 98 12.65 -11.71 -11.47
CA ILE A 98 12.81 -10.29 -11.14
C ILE A 98 13.58 -10.05 -9.84
N GLY A 99 13.92 -11.10 -9.10
CA GLY A 99 14.70 -11.02 -7.87
C GLY A 99 15.45 -12.33 -7.59
N PRO A 100 16.30 -12.37 -6.55
CA PRO A 100 16.94 -13.59 -6.06
C PRO A 100 15.98 -14.76 -5.86
N ASP A 101 14.85 -14.52 -5.21
CA ASP A 101 13.81 -15.51 -4.89
C ASP A 101 12.44 -15.07 -5.42
N SER A 102 12.39 -14.31 -6.53
CA SER A 102 11.16 -13.64 -6.97
C SER A 102 10.87 -13.85 -8.46
N LEU A 103 9.67 -14.35 -8.75
CA LEU A 103 9.14 -14.59 -10.11
C LEU A 103 7.91 -13.73 -10.40
N SER A 104 7.93 -13.06 -11.55
CA SER A 104 6.80 -12.32 -12.09
C SER A 104 6.16 -13.08 -13.23
N PHE A 105 4.83 -13.08 -13.26
CA PHE A 105 4.01 -13.73 -14.27
C PHE A 105 3.07 -12.70 -14.91
N ASN A 106 2.62 -12.91 -16.15
CA ASN A 106 1.63 -12.03 -16.80
C ASN A 106 0.45 -12.79 -17.43
N THR A 107 0.22 -14.04 -17.01
CA THR A 107 -0.81 -14.92 -17.60
C THR A 107 -2.04 -15.07 -16.70
N ALA A 108 -3.20 -15.29 -17.30
CA ALA A 108 -4.44 -15.54 -16.57
C ALA A 108 -4.40 -16.85 -15.76
N ASN A 109 -3.64 -17.85 -16.23
CA ASN A 109 -3.44 -19.10 -15.51
C ASN A 109 -2.60 -18.90 -14.25
N ALA A 110 -1.50 -18.15 -14.33
CA ALA A 110 -0.71 -17.79 -13.15
C ALA A 110 -1.55 -17.04 -12.11
N TRP A 111 -2.44 -16.14 -12.54
CA TRP A 111 -3.36 -15.45 -11.63
C TRP A 111 -4.25 -16.43 -10.86
N LYS A 112 -4.86 -17.40 -11.55
CA LYS A 112 -5.67 -18.45 -10.92
C LYS A 112 -4.81 -19.32 -10.00
N ASP A 113 -3.58 -19.62 -10.41
CA ASP A 113 -2.71 -20.49 -9.63
C ASP A 113 -2.20 -19.87 -8.34
N ILE A 114 -1.90 -18.57 -8.38
CA ILE A 114 -1.32 -17.83 -7.26
C ILE A 114 -2.40 -17.32 -6.30
N TYR A 115 -3.54 -16.84 -6.81
CA TYR A 115 -4.51 -16.08 -6.01
C TYR A 115 -5.85 -16.76 -5.77
N ALA A 116 -6.28 -17.70 -6.62
CA ALA A 116 -7.59 -18.31 -6.45
C ALA A 116 -7.58 -19.34 -5.31
N VAL A 117 -8.70 -19.41 -4.59
CA VAL A 117 -8.94 -20.48 -3.62
C VAL A 117 -9.25 -21.76 -4.38
N LYS A 118 -8.50 -22.84 -4.10
CA LYS A 118 -8.64 -24.12 -4.78
C LYS A 118 -9.18 -25.17 -3.80
N PRO A 119 -10.24 -25.93 -4.15
CA PRO A 119 -10.74 -27.00 -3.31
C PRO A 119 -9.65 -28.01 -2.96
N GLY A 120 -9.53 -28.37 -1.68
CA GLY A 120 -8.57 -29.37 -1.21
C GLY A 120 -7.09 -28.95 -1.21
N LYS A 121 -6.77 -27.70 -1.56
CA LYS A 121 -5.40 -27.19 -1.53
C LYS A 121 -5.31 -25.90 -0.70
N PRO A 122 -4.35 -25.79 0.24
CA PRO A 122 -4.16 -24.55 0.99
C PRO A 122 -3.80 -23.39 0.05
N GLU A 123 -4.22 -22.18 0.42
CA GLU A 123 -3.82 -20.97 -0.30
C GLU A 123 -2.31 -20.73 -0.18
N ILE A 124 -1.70 -20.19 -1.24
CA ILE A 124 -0.32 -19.71 -1.15
C ILE A 124 -0.31 -18.47 -0.24
N PRO A 125 0.45 -18.49 0.88
CA PRO A 125 0.40 -17.43 1.86
C PRO A 125 0.94 -16.12 1.29
N LYS A 126 0.47 -15.00 1.84
CA LYS A 126 0.97 -13.66 1.52
C LYS A 126 2.46 -13.58 1.81
N ASP A 127 3.23 -12.94 0.93
CA ASP A 127 4.64 -12.71 1.18
C ASP A 127 4.83 -11.60 2.24
N MET A 128 5.03 -12.02 3.49
CA MET A 128 5.16 -11.10 4.63
C MET A 128 6.40 -10.19 4.56
N GLY A 129 7.34 -10.46 3.65
CA GLY A 129 8.42 -9.53 3.33
C GLY A 129 7.92 -8.26 2.62
N PHE A 130 6.85 -8.38 1.83
CA PHE A 130 6.22 -7.28 1.10
C PHE A 130 5.19 -6.52 1.96
N PHE A 131 4.32 -7.25 2.65
CA PHE A 131 3.26 -6.64 3.46
C PHE A 131 3.85 -6.02 4.73
N THR A 132 3.58 -4.72 4.93
CA THR A 132 4.03 -4.05 6.15
C THR A 132 3.11 -4.42 7.31
N GLN A 133 3.60 -5.29 8.19
CA GLN A 133 2.90 -5.64 9.43
C GLN A 133 2.64 -4.40 10.30
N ASN A 134 1.52 -4.41 11.00
CA ASN A 134 1.18 -3.40 11.97
C ASN A 134 2.15 -3.44 13.15
N THR A 135 2.53 -2.27 13.68
CA THR A 135 3.48 -2.15 14.80
C THR A 135 2.99 -2.84 16.06
N ASN A 136 1.66 -2.86 16.26
CA ASN A 136 0.98 -3.55 17.36
C ASN A 136 0.67 -5.03 17.07
N LYS A 137 1.04 -5.55 15.89
CA LYS A 137 0.73 -6.91 15.41
C LYS A 137 -0.76 -7.27 15.39
N VAL A 138 -1.65 -6.28 15.48
CA VAL A 138 -3.09 -6.52 15.41
C VAL A 138 -3.45 -6.88 13.96
N PRO A 139 -4.15 -8.01 13.73
CA PRO A 139 -4.55 -8.42 12.39
C PRO A 139 -5.45 -7.38 11.71
N SER A 140 -5.34 -7.29 10.38
CA SER A 140 -6.31 -6.61 9.53
C SER A 140 -6.75 -7.55 8.41
N ILE A 141 -7.86 -7.26 7.73
CA ILE A 141 -8.29 -8.07 6.59
C ILE A 141 -7.18 -8.22 5.51
N LEU A 142 -6.29 -7.23 5.36
CA LEU A 142 -5.16 -7.33 4.44
C LEU A 142 -4.03 -8.22 4.99
N VAL A 143 -3.73 -8.15 6.29
CA VAL A 143 -2.59 -8.82 6.91
C VAL A 143 -3.05 -9.62 8.14
N CYS A 144 -3.38 -10.89 7.90
CA CYS A 144 -3.84 -11.84 8.90
C CYS A 144 -3.63 -13.28 8.39
N ASN A 145 -3.78 -14.27 9.27
CA ASN A 145 -3.81 -15.68 8.89
C ASN A 145 -5.14 -16.03 8.17
N HIS A 146 -5.28 -17.25 7.67
CA HIS A 146 -6.47 -17.68 6.93
C HIS A 146 -7.75 -17.63 7.79
N GLU A 147 -7.69 -18.13 9.03
CA GLU A 147 -8.86 -18.19 9.93
C GLU A 147 -9.39 -16.79 10.26
N ASP A 148 -8.49 -15.88 10.62
CA ASP A 148 -8.80 -14.48 10.89
C ASP A 148 -9.32 -13.77 9.63
N HIS A 149 -8.74 -14.05 8.47
CA HIS A 149 -9.22 -13.50 7.21
C HIS A 149 -10.67 -13.90 6.93
N VAL A 150 -11.01 -15.18 7.10
CA VAL A 150 -12.39 -15.67 6.91
C VAL A 150 -13.34 -15.00 7.90
N ARG A 151 -12.96 -14.92 9.18
CA ARG A 151 -13.76 -14.28 10.24
C ARG A 151 -13.99 -12.79 9.97
N ILE A 152 -12.93 -12.04 9.70
CA ILE A 152 -13.00 -10.59 9.42
C ILE A 152 -13.79 -10.33 8.14
N LYS A 153 -13.50 -11.07 7.05
CA LYS A 153 -14.18 -10.93 5.77
C LYS A 153 -15.68 -11.16 5.89
N ARG A 154 -16.10 -12.17 6.66
CA ARG A 154 -17.54 -12.44 6.91
C ARG A 154 -18.24 -11.24 7.51
N LEU A 155 -17.65 -10.61 8.54
CA LEU A 155 -18.24 -9.44 9.20
C LEU A 155 -18.26 -8.21 8.29
N VAL A 156 -17.15 -7.97 7.59
CA VAL A 156 -17.03 -6.90 6.61
C VAL A 156 -18.06 -7.04 5.48
N ALA A 157 -18.35 -8.25 5.03
CA ALA A 157 -19.27 -8.49 3.91
C ALA A 157 -20.68 -7.92 4.15
N HIS A 158 -21.15 -7.82 5.39
CA HIS A 158 -22.44 -7.20 5.71
C HIS A 158 -22.49 -5.72 5.29
N ALA A 159 -21.37 -5.00 5.43
CA ALA A 159 -21.25 -3.59 5.05
C ALA A 159 -21.25 -3.34 3.54
N PHE A 160 -21.00 -4.40 2.75
CA PHE A 160 -20.94 -4.36 1.29
C PHE A 160 -22.03 -5.22 0.64
N SER A 161 -23.08 -5.57 1.40
CA SER A 161 -24.27 -6.23 0.86
C SER A 161 -25.09 -5.29 -0.02
N ASP A 162 -25.88 -5.83 -0.95
CA ASP A 162 -26.75 -5.03 -1.83
C ASP A 162 -27.67 -4.08 -1.04
N SER A 163 -28.17 -4.53 0.11
CA SER A 163 -28.99 -3.72 1.02
C SER A 163 -28.19 -2.58 1.63
N ALA A 164 -26.99 -2.87 2.16
CA ALA A 164 -26.13 -1.85 2.75
C ALA A 164 -25.71 -0.79 1.72
N LEU A 165 -25.36 -1.20 0.50
CA LEU A 165 -24.97 -0.29 -0.58
C LEU A 165 -26.13 0.64 -0.99
N ARG A 166 -27.35 0.13 -1.06
CA ARG A 166 -28.56 0.97 -1.30
C ARG A 166 -28.78 1.97 -0.18
N ASN A 167 -28.59 1.55 1.08
CA ASN A 167 -28.78 2.42 2.24
C ASN A 167 -27.68 3.49 2.36
N GLN A 168 -26.47 3.22 1.88
CA GLN A 168 -25.33 4.16 1.85
C GLN A 168 -25.41 5.17 0.70
N GLU A 169 -26.23 4.90 -0.33
CA GLU A 169 -26.34 5.72 -1.53
C GLU A 169 -26.69 7.21 -1.30
N PRO A 170 -27.63 7.57 -0.41
CA PRO A 170 -27.93 8.99 -0.15
C PRO A 170 -26.72 9.76 0.36
N LEU A 171 -25.85 9.11 1.16
CA LEU A 171 -24.62 9.71 1.65
C LEU A 171 -23.65 9.98 0.50
N MET A 172 -23.46 9.03 -0.41
CA MET A 172 -22.62 9.24 -1.60
C MET A 172 -23.17 10.35 -2.50
N THR A 173 -24.48 10.35 -2.73
CA THR A 173 -25.18 11.34 -3.58
C THR A 173 -24.95 12.76 -3.08
N LYS A 174 -25.05 12.98 -1.76
CA LYS A 174 -24.74 14.26 -1.12
C LYS A 174 -23.34 14.79 -1.49
N TYR A 175 -22.31 13.93 -1.49
CA TYR A 175 -20.95 14.36 -1.84
C TYR A 175 -20.77 14.57 -3.35
N ILE A 176 -21.44 13.78 -4.18
CA ILE A 176 -21.43 13.96 -5.64
C ILE A 176 -22.07 15.29 -6.01
N GLU A 177 -23.22 15.63 -5.42
CA GLU A 177 -23.86 16.93 -5.62
C GLU A 177 -22.98 18.09 -5.16
N LEU A 178 -22.34 17.94 -3.98
CA LEU A 178 -21.40 18.94 -3.47
C LEU A 178 -20.21 19.15 -4.42
N LEU A 179 -19.64 18.07 -4.97
CA LEU A 179 -18.56 18.13 -5.96
C LEU A 179 -19.00 18.93 -7.19
N ILE A 180 -20.15 18.58 -7.79
CA ILE A 180 -20.68 19.27 -8.97
C ILE A 180 -20.93 20.75 -8.66
N ASN A 181 -21.49 21.06 -7.49
CA ASN A 181 -21.74 22.44 -7.08
C ASN A 181 -20.46 23.25 -6.91
N GLN A 182 -19.41 22.66 -6.32
CA GLN A 182 -18.12 23.34 -6.18
C GLN A 182 -17.45 23.61 -7.53
N LEU A 183 -17.48 22.63 -8.44
CA LEU A 183 -16.96 22.79 -9.80
C LEU A 183 -17.74 23.88 -10.56
N LYS A 184 -19.08 23.90 -10.48
CA LYS A 184 -19.90 24.97 -11.07
C LYS A 184 -19.54 26.34 -10.50
N LYS A 185 -19.28 26.46 -9.19
CA LYS A 185 -18.83 27.72 -8.57
C LYS A 185 -17.49 28.19 -9.16
N LYS A 186 -16.52 27.29 -9.34
CA LYS A 186 -15.22 27.61 -9.96
C LYS A 186 -15.38 28.10 -11.39
N VAL A 187 -16.23 27.44 -12.18
CA VAL A 187 -16.55 27.88 -13.56
C VAL A 187 -17.15 29.29 -13.56
N ARG A 188 -18.16 29.56 -12.71
CA ARG A 188 -18.79 30.88 -12.62
C ARG A 188 -17.83 31.99 -12.16
N ALA A 189 -16.82 31.64 -11.36
CA ALA A 189 -15.79 32.56 -10.90
C ALA A 189 -14.65 32.78 -11.93
N GLY A 190 -14.78 32.28 -13.17
CA GLY A 190 -13.73 32.38 -14.19
C GLY A 190 -12.54 31.44 -13.97
N GLN A 191 -12.64 30.52 -13.01
CA GLN A 191 -11.61 29.51 -12.68
C GLN A 191 -12.00 28.14 -13.28
N GLY A 192 -12.37 28.10 -14.56
CA GLY A 192 -12.89 26.88 -15.20
C GLY A 192 -11.89 25.74 -15.33
N THR A 193 -10.60 26.05 -15.51
CA THR A 193 -9.52 25.04 -15.53
C THR A 193 -9.21 24.62 -14.10
N GLN A 194 -9.44 23.35 -13.79
CA GLN A 194 -9.28 22.78 -12.45
C GLN A 194 -8.51 21.46 -12.51
N ASP A 195 -7.78 21.14 -11.44
CA ASP A 195 -7.20 19.81 -11.25
C ASP A 195 -8.27 18.84 -10.74
N ILE A 196 -8.76 17.96 -11.61
CA ILE A 196 -9.84 17.03 -11.26
C ILE A 196 -9.39 15.95 -10.27
N LEU A 197 -8.09 15.60 -10.25
CA LEU A 197 -7.58 14.61 -9.29
C LEU A 197 -7.73 15.14 -7.86
N SER A 198 -7.40 16.42 -7.63
CA SER A 198 -7.61 17.08 -6.35
C SER A 198 -9.08 17.02 -5.92
N TRP A 199 -10.02 17.34 -6.82
CA TRP A 199 -11.45 17.29 -6.53
C TRP A 199 -11.96 15.88 -6.21
N TYR A 200 -11.51 14.87 -6.95
CA TYR A 200 -11.83 13.47 -6.62
C TYR A 200 -11.22 13.06 -5.29
N MET A 201 -9.98 13.45 -4.98
CA MET A 201 -9.34 13.17 -3.69
C MET A 201 -10.12 13.77 -2.52
N PHE A 202 -10.61 15.01 -2.63
CA PHE A 202 -11.43 15.62 -1.58
C PHE A 202 -12.75 14.88 -1.41
N THR A 203 -13.36 14.48 -2.52
CA THR A 203 -14.65 13.78 -2.55
C THR A 203 -14.54 12.39 -1.94
N THR A 204 -13.59 11.57 -2.40
CA THR A 204 -13.43 10.19 -1.92
C THR A 204 -12.91 10.17 -0.48
N PHE A 205 -12.15 11.18 -0.05
CA PHE A 205 -11.74 11.32 1.34
C PHE A 205 -12.94 11.60 2.26
N ASP A 206 -13.78 12.58 1.92
CA ASP A 206 -14.95 12.89 2.74
C ASP A 206 -15.97 11.74 2.73
N ILE A 207 -16.22 11.09 1.57
CA ILE A 207 -17.07 9.89 1.48
C ILE A 207 -16.54 8.79 2.41
N MET A 208 -15.27 8.44 2.31
CA MET A 208 -14.70 7.36 3.13
C MET A 208 -14.65 7.73 4.61
N SER A 209 -14.39 8.99 4.96
CA SER A 209 -14.40 9.43 6.36
C SER A 209 -15.81 9.34 6.95
N ASP A 210 -16.83 9.73 6.19
CA ASP A 210 -18.23 9.64 6.63
C ASP A 210 -18.71 8.18 6.68
N LEU A 211 -18.35 7.34 5.70
CA LEU A 211 -18.69 5.91 5.69
C LEU A 211 -17.94 5.10 6.76
N CYS A 212 -16.69 5.41 7.08
CA CYS A 212 -15.94 4.68 8.09
C CYS A 212 -16.19 5.17 9.51
N PHE A 213 -16.38 6.48 9.70
CA PHE A 213 -16.34 7.11 11.01
C PHE A 213 -17.56 7.98 11.34
N ALA A 214 -18.53 8.09 10.43
CA ALA A 214 -19.69 8.99 10.54
C ALA A 214 -19.32 10.47 10.74
N GLU A 215 -18.11 10.86 10.34
CA GLU A 215 -17.58 12.20 10.56
C GLU A 215 -16.98 12.76 9.25
N PRO A 216 -17.63 13.77 8.62
CA PRO A 216 -17.07 14.45 7.47
C PRO A 216 -15.87 15.32 7.86
N MET A 217 -14.82 15.31 7.03
CA MET A 217 -13.64 16.16 7.23
C MET A 217 -13.73 17.48 6.45
N ASN A 218 -14.80 17.67 5.68
CA ASN A 218 -15.10 18.87 4.90
C ASN A 218 -14.02 19.26 3.90
N ALA A 219 -13.17 18.32 3.46
CA ALA A 219 -12.14 18.56 2.45
C ALA A 219 -12.76 19.10 1.15
N LEU A 220 -13.90 18.54 0.74
CA LEU A 220 -14.61 18.91 -0.49
C LEU A 220 -15.34 20.25 -0.36
N ALA A 221 -15.91 20.53 0.80
CA ALA A 221 -16.56 21.81 1.07
C ALA A 221 -15.56 22.99 1.06
N ILE A 222 -14.35 22.75 1.56
CA ILE A 222 -13.26 23.73 1.55
C ILE A 222 -12.58 23.78 0.17
N GLY A 223 -12.51 22.64 -0.53
CA GLY A 223 -11.78 22.51 -1.79
C GLY A 223 -10.26 22.52 -1.60
N ALA A 224 -9.77 21.91 -0.51
CA ALA A 224 -8.35 21.87 -0.17
C ALA A 224 -7.95 20.56 0.52
N TYR A 225 -6.68 20.19 0.33
CA TYR A 225 -6.09 19.03 1.00
C TYR A 225 -6.07 19.23 2.50
N GLN A 226 -6.72 18.32 3.23
CA GLN A 226 -6.58 18.23 4.67
C GLN A 226 -5.23 17.56 5.03
N PRO A 227 -4.59 17.94 6.15
CA PRO A 227 -3.31 17.35 6.57
C PRO A 227 -3.34 15.82 6.61
N TRP A 228 -4.47 15.21 6.97
CA TRP A 228 -4.64 13.76 7.04
C TRP A 228 -4.59 13.08 5.65
N ILE A 229 -5.03 13.73 4.58
CA ILE A 229 -4.90 13.19 3.22
C ILE A 229 -3.41 13.05 2.86
N VAL A 230 -2.61 14.06 3.21
CA VAL A 230 -1.16 14.06 2.95
C VAL A 230 -0.47 12.94 3.73
N THR A 231 -0.90 12.66 4.96
CA THR A 231 -0.31 11.57 5.74
C THR A 231 -0.63 10.19 5.18
N ILE A 232 -1.80 9.98 4.56
CA ILE A 232 -2.14 8.74 3.83
C ILE A 232 -1.15 8.49 2.68
N LEU A 233 -0.93 9.51 1.83
CA LEU A 233 -0.04 9.40 0.67
C LEU A 233 1.41 9.13 1.10
N ASN A 234 1.88 9.81 2.15
CA ASN A 234 3.24 9.61 2.67
C ASN A 234 3.40 8.26 3.38
N ALA A 235 2.36 7.73 4.02
CA ALA A 235 2.40 6.40 4.64
C ALA A 235 2.65 5.29 3.60
N ALA A 236 2.09 5.41 2.39
CA ALA A 236 2.35 4.49 1.28
C ALA A 236 3.84 4.50 0.87
N LYS A 237 4.42 5.69 0.67
CA LYS A 237 5.85 5.86 0.33
C LYS A 237 6.77 5.30 1.41
N ASN A 238 6.45 5.56 2.69
CA ASN A 238 7.20 5.02 3.83
C ASN A 238 7.21 3.48 3.84
N GLY A 239 6.13 2.83 3.39
CA GLY A 239 6.09 1.38 3.22
C GLY A 239 7.16 0.84 2.28
N SER A 240 7.43 1.54 1.16
CA SER A 240 8.48 1.18 0.20
C SER A 240 9.88 1.27 0.80
N TYR A 241 10.16 2.32 1.59
CA TYR A 241 11.44 2.46 2.30
C TYR A 241 11.64 1.35 3.34
N VAL A 242 10.61 1.04 4.13
CA VAL A 242 10.68 -0.03 5.13
C VAL A 242 10.95 -1.40 4.48
N ARG A 243 10.32 -1.69 3.32
CA ARG A 243 10.62 -2.92 2.57
C ARG A 243 12.08 -2.98 2.11
N MET A 244 12.62 -1.88 1.61
CA MET A 244 14.03 -1.81 1.19
C MET A 244 14.99 -2.00 2.38
N GLU A 245 14.72 -1.36 3.52
CA GLU A 245 15.52 -1.51 4.75
C GLU A 245 15.51 -2.96 5.26
N ARG A 246 14.38 -3.68 5.14
CA ARG A 246 14.30 -5.11 5.48
C ARG A 246 15.13 -5.99 4.54
N ALA A 247 15.15 -5.69 3.25
CA ALA A 247 15.94 -6.43 2.28
C ALA A 247 17.45 -6.19 2.43
N TYR A 248 17.84 -5.03 2.99
CA TYR A 248 19.23 -4.64 3.22
C TYR A 248 19.45 -4.13 4.65
N PRO A 249 19.56 -5.00 5.66
CA PRO A 249 19.64 -4.60 7.08
C PRO A 249 20.81 -3.66 7.40
N LEU A 250 21.92 -3.75 6.67
CA LEU A 250 23.04 -2.81 6.81
C LEU A 250 22.64 -1.38 6.45
N LEU A 251 21.80 -1.19 5.41
CA LEU A 251 21.28 0.13 5.04
C LEU A 251 20.32 0.67 6.10
N ALA A 252 19.55 -0.21 6.76
CA ALA A 252 18.67 0.20 7.86
C ALA A 252 19.46 0.82 9.02
N GLY A 253 20.59 0.22 9.40
CA GLY A 253 21.48 0.77 10.44
C GLY A 253 22.05 2.14 10.09
N VAL A 254 22.49 2.33 8.85
CA VAL A 254 23.02 3.62 8.35
C VAL A 254 21.90 4.67 8.26
N SER A 255 20.73 4.30 7.74
CA SER A 255 19.54 5.15 7.64
C SER A 255 19.09 5.63 9.03
N GLN A 256 19.04 4.73 10.01
CA GLN A 256 18.66 5.05 11.39
C GLN A 256 19.67 5.99 12.04
N LEU A 257 20.97 5.73 11.89
CA LEU A 257 22.01 6.60 12.42
C LEU A 257 21.96 8.00 11.78
N TYR A 258 21.78 8.07 10.47
CA TYR A 258 21.60 9.34 9.75
C TYR A 258 20.39 10.12 10.27
N LYS A 259 19.23 9.46 10.41
CA LYS A 259 18.01 10.10 10.92
C LYS A 259 18.18 10.58 12.36
N MET A 260 18.86 9.80 13.22
CA MET A 260 19.18 10.19 14.60
C MET A 260 20.12 11.41 14.66
N MET A 261 21.13 11.46 13.78
CA MET A 261 22.11 12.56 13.76
C MET A 261 21.57 13.85 13.13
N PHE A 262 20.72 13.76 12.10
CA PHE A 262 20.38 14.91 11.25
C PHE A 262 18.90 15.29 11.18
N SER A 263 17.98 14.43 11.61
CA SER A 263 16.53 14.64 11.40
C SER A 263 15.73 14.96 12.68
N GLY A 264 16.33 14.84 13.86
CA GLY A 264 15.66 15.01 15.15
C GLY A 264 14.62 13.91 15.46
N PRO A 265 14.26 13.69 16.75
CA PRO A 265 13.35 12.60 17.15
C PRO A 265 11.94 12.68 16.53
N SER A 266 11.49 13.89 16.17
CA SER A 266 10.12 14.18 15.75
C SER A 266 9.82 13.93 14.27
N LYS A 267 10.81 13.60 13.42
CA LYS A 267 10.60 13.37 11.96
C LYS A 267 10.66 11.89 11.56
N LEU A 268 10.89 11.01 12.52
CA LEU A 268 11.37 9.65 12.27
C LEU A 268 10.29 8.63 11.86
N ASN A 269 9.00 8.89 12.11
CA ASN A 269 7.91 7.99 11.65
C ASN A 269 6.51 8.63 11.76
N THR A 270 6.37 9.94 11.58
CA THR A 270 5.16 10.66 11.97
C THR A 270 3.96 10.39 11.07
N SER A 271 4.08 10.37 9.74
CA SER A 271 2.87 10.29 8.89
C SER A 271 2.09 8.98 9.07
N ARG A 272 2.78 7.83 9.17
CA ARG A 272 2.11 6.55 9.43
C ARG A 272 1.53 6.50 10.84
N ALA A 273 2.29 6.96 11.85
CA ALA A 273 1.81 7.00 13.23
C ALA A 273 0.62 7.94 13.40
N GLU A 274 0.66 9.13 12.81
CA GLU A 274 -0.44 10.10 12.80
C GLU A 274 -1.66 9.55 12.07
N HIS A 275 -1.50 8.95 10.88
CA HIS A 275 -2.61 8.32 10.18
C HIS A 275 -3.29 7.24 11.04
N MET A 276 -2.50 6.37 11.70
CA MET A 276 -3.05 5.38 12.63
C MET A 276 -3.73 6.04 13.83
N ARG A 277 -3.12 7.07 14.43
CA ARG A 277 -3.65 7.80 15.59
C ARG A 277 -5.00 8.43 15.28
N TYR A 278 -5.11 9.18 14.17
CA TYR A 278 -6.38 9.78 13.74
C TYR A 278 -7.45 8.71 13.49
N SER A 279 -7.10 7.64 12.76
CA SER A 279 -8.07 6.59 12.44
C SER A 279 -8.56 5.84 13.68
N ILE A 280 -7.66 5.53 14.63
CA ILE A 280 -8.03 4.88 15.91
C ILE A 280 -8.93 5.81 16.71
N GLN A 281 -8.56 7.08 16.85
CA GLN A 281 -9.37 8.07 17.58
C GLN A 281 -10.79 8.18 17.00
N LYS A 282 -10.91 8.24 15.68
CA LYS A 282 -12.20 8.32 14.97
C LYS A 282 -13.01 7.03 15.10
N THR A 283 -12.33 5.87 15.01
CA THR A 283 -12.96 4.57 15.23
C THR A 283 -13.56 4.48 16.63
N GLU A 284 -12.78 4.81 17.67
CA GLU A 284 -13.22 4.76 19.05
C GLU A 284 -14.37 5.73 19.32
N SER A 285 -14.30 6.95 18.77
CA SER A 285 -15.38 7.93 18.87
C SER A 285 -16.68 7.42 18.24
N ARG A 286 -16.60 6.80 17.07
CA ARG A 286 -17.77 6.22 16.39
C ARG A 286 -18.34 5.01 17.14
N MET A 287 -17.49 4.13 17.67
CA MET A 287 -17.91 2.95 18.43
C MET A 287 -18.55 3.30 19.77
N ASN A 288 -18.19 4.45 20.36
CA ASN A 288 -18.79 4.94 21.60
C ASN A 288 -20.07 5.75 21.37
N ASN A 289 -20.44 5.98 20.11
CA ASN A 289 -21.65 6.69 19.73
C ASN A 289 -22.68 5.69 19.19
N SER A 290 -23.81 5.53 19.87
CA SER A 290 -24.88 4.60 19.49
C SER A 290 -25.78 5.09 18.34
N MET A 291 -25.38 6.15 17.62
CA MET A 291 -26.13 6.66 16.48
C MET A 291 -26.23 5.58 15.39
N GLU A 292 -27.45 5.20 15.05
CA GLU A 292 -27.72 4.40 13.86
C GLU A 292 -27.50 5.25 12.61
N ARG A 293 -26.66 4.77 11.72
CA ARG A 293 -26.33 5.44 10.46
C ARG A 293 -26.06 4.39 9.39
N ASN A 294 -26.39 4.71 8.16
CA ASN A 294 -26.06 3.89 7.00
C ASN A 294 -24.59 4.06 6.61
N ASP A 295 -23.70 3.62 7.49
CA ASP A 295 -22.25 3.65 7.33
C ASP A 295 -21.70 2.20 7.26
N ILE A 296 -20.38 2.04 7.11
CA ILE A 296 -19.73 0.73 7.04
C ILE A 296 -19.64 0.07 8.42
N MET A 297 -19.54 0.87 9.48
CA MET A 297 -19.31 0.37 10.83
C MET A 297 -20.58 -0.23 11.45
N THR A 298 -21.75 0.37 11.24
CA THR A 298 -23.05 -0.10 11.75
C THR A 298 -23.30 -1.59 11.46
N PRO A 299 -23.28 -2.06 10.20
CA PRO A 299 -23.52 -3.48 9.90
C PRO A 299 -22.40 -4.38 10.46
N ILE A 300 -21.15 -3.90 10.52
CA ILE A 300 -20.06 -4.66 11.15
C ILE A 300 -20.38 -4.87 12.64
N LEU A 301 -20.73 -3.81 13.38
CA LEU A 301 -21.02 -3.86 14.81
C LEU A 301 -22.27 -4.68 15.12
N GLN A 302 -23.34 -4.54 14.32
CA GLN A 302 -24.58 -5.31 14.50
C GLN A 302 -24.37 -6.82 14.37
N HIS A 303 -23.44 -7.24 13.52
CA HIS A 303 -23.12 -8.66 13.30
C HIS A 303 -21.90 -9.12 14.12
N ASN A 304 -21.32 -8.24 14.95
CA ASN A 304 -20.14 -8.53 15.74
C ASN A 304 -20.50 -9.28 17.02
N SER A 305 -20.56 -10.62 16.95
CA SER A 305 -20.82 -11.49 18.10
C SER A 305 -19.54 -11.78 18.93
N GLU A 306 -19.64 -12.64 19.94
CA GLU A 306 -18.51 -13.00 20.83
C GLU A 306 -17.27 -13.53 20.09
N LYS A 307 -17.44 -14.18 18.93
CA LYS A 307 -16.36 -14.64 18.06
C LYS A 307 -16.07 -13.67 16.91
N GLY A 308 -16.40 -12.39 17.10
CA GLY A 308 -16.29 -11.34 16.12
C GLY A 308 -14.91 -10.70 16.07
N MET A 309 -14.83 -9.47 15.58
CA MET A 309 -13.64 -8.62 15.66
C MET A 309 -13.55 -7.90 17.01
N SER A 310 -12.34 -7.83 17.56
CA SER A 310 -12.01 -6.89 18.63
C SER A 310 -12.09 -5.43 18.15
N ARG A 311 -12.20 -4.47 19.08
CA ARG A 311 -12.15 -3.03 18.75
C ARG A 311 -10.88 -2.67 17.97
N ALA A 312 -9.75 -3.27 18.35
CA ALA A 312 -8.48 -3.06 17.68
C ALA A 312 -8.48 -3.59 16.23
N GLU A 313 -9.07 -4.77 15.97
CA GLU A 313 -9.22 -5.32 14.62
C GLU A 313 -10.16 -4.48 13.75
N ILE A 314 -11.24 -3.95 14.33
CA ILE A 314 -12.14 -2.99 13.65
C ILE A 314 -11.35 -1.75 13.24
N ALA A 315 -10.59 -1.15 14.17
CA ALA A 315 -9.76 0.02 13.88
C ALA A 315 -8.74 -0.25 12.78
N GLN A 316 -8.03 -1.39 12.82
CA GLN A 316 -7.08 -1.78 11.77
C GLN A 316 -7.75 -2.02 10.41
N THR A 317 -8.97 -2.56 10.41
CA THR A 317 -9.73 -2.79 9.18
C THR A 317 -10.21 -1.46 8.57
N LEU A 318 -10.67 -0.51 9.40
CA LEU A 318 -11.09 0.81 8.91
C LEU A 318 -9.94 1.72 8.48
N ILE A 319 -8.76 1.60 9.11
CA ILE A 319 -7.51 2.21 8.61
C ILE A 319 -7.25 1.79 7.16
N LEU A 320 -7.42 0.50 6.86
CA LEU A 320 -7.25 -0.02 5.52
C LEU A 320 -8.31 0.54 4.56
N PHE A 321 -9.58 0.59 4.97
CA PHE A 321 -10.64 1.14 4.11
C PHE A 321 -10.41 2.61 3.80
N MET A 322 -10.01 3.39 4.80
CA MET A 322 -9.69 4.80 4.61
C MET A 322 -8.57 4.99 3.59
N THR A 323 -7.50 4.21 3.68
CA THR A 323 -6.39 4.28 2.73
C THR A 323 -6.78 3.75 1.34
N GLY A 324 -7.43 2.59 1.28
CA GLY A 324 -7.75 1.88 0.05
C GLY A 324 -8.94 2.42 -0.72
N GLY A 325 -9.87 3.10 -0.05
CA GLY A 325 -11.08 3.67 -0.66
C GLY A 325 -10.90 5.10 -1.15
N THR A 326 -9.98 5.87 -0.57
CA THR A 326 -9.78 7.29 -0.93
C THR A 326 -8.94 7.45 -2.20
N GLU A 327 -7.65 7.15 -2.14
CA GLU A 327 -6.72 7.46 -3.24
C GLU A 327 -6.95 6.58 -4.47
N PRO A 328 -7.10 5.25 -4.37
CA PRO A 328 -7.31 4.40 -5.54
C PRO A 328 -8.57 4.75 -6.33
N THR A 329 -9.66 5.09 -5.63
CA THR A 329 -10.91 5.52 -6.27
C THR A 329 -10.72 6.86 -7.00
N ALA A 330 -10.06 7.84 -6.37
CA ALA A 330 -9.80 9.14 -6.99
C ALA A 330 -8.90 9.03 -8.22
N SER A 331 -7.85 8.20 -8.13
CA SER A 331 -6.95 7.90 -9.24
C SER A 331 -7.68 7.16 -10.38
N GLY A 332 -8.55 6.19 -10.05
CA GLY A 332 -9.37 5.48 -11.04
C GLY A 332 -10.34 6.40 -11.77
N LEU A 333 -11.08 7.23 -11.05
CA LEU A 333 -11.97 8.24 -11.64
C LEU A 333 -11.21 9.25 -12.50
N SER A 334 -10.01 9.66 -12.07
CA SER A 334 -9.14 10.54 -12.85
C SER A 334 -8.72 9.87 -14.17
N GLY A 335 -8.36 8.59 -14.15
CA GLY A 335 -8.03 7.81 -15.34
C GLY A 335 -9.22 7.69 -16.30
N VAL A 336 -10.43 7.44 -15.78
CA VAL A 336 -11.66 7.42 -16.57
C VAL A 336 -11.89 8.76 -17.25
N THR A 337 -11.88 9.85 -16.48
CA THR A 337 -12.11 11.21 -17.00
C THR A 337 -11.04 11.59 -18.03
N TYR A 338 -9.76 11.30 -17.76
CA TYR A 338 -8.67 11.53 -18.71
C TYR A 338 -8.90 10.79 -20.02
N ASN A 339 -9.12 9.47 -19.98
CA ASN A 339 -9.29 8.65 -21.18
C ASN A 339 -10.52 9.05 -22.00
N VAL A 340 -11.64 9.36 -21.34
CA VAL A 340 -12.86 9.81 -22.01
C VAL A 340 -12.65 11.17 -22.68
N LEU A 341 -12.09 12.15 -21.97
CA LEU A 341 -11.92 13.51 -22.51
C LEU A 341 -10.88 13.60 -23.64
N HIS A 342 -9.87 12.73 -23.65
CA HIS A 342 -8.88 12.67 -24.74
C HIS A 342 -9.41 12.00 -26.00
N ASN A 343 -10.56 11.30 -25.93
CA ASN A 343 -11.13 10.58 -27.06
C ASN A 343 -12.52 11.11 -27.39
N ARG A 344 -12.58 12.11 -28.30
CA ARG A 344 -13.85 12.80 -28.62
C ARG A 344 -14.99 11.86 -29.00
N ARG A 345 -14.70 10.84 -29.82
CA ARG A 345 -15.67 9.79 -30.20
C ARG A 345 -16.24 9.04 -29.00
N VAL A 346 -15.40 8.75 -27.98
CA VAL A 346 -15.82 8.05 -26.76
C VAL A 346 -16.67 8.99 -25.90
N TYR A 347 -16.23 10.23 -25.72
CA TYR A 347 -16.98 11.26 -25.01
C TYR A 347 -18.38 11.45 -25.59
N ASP A 348 -18.50 11.71 -26.90
CA ASP A 348 -19.79 11.99 -27.53
C ASP A 348 -20.76 10.80 -27.38
N LYS A 349 -20.27 9.57 -27.54
CA LYS A 349 -21.08 8.36 -27.36
C LYS A 349 -21.50 8.15 -25.90
N LEU A 350 -20.61 8.39 -24.95
CA LEU A 350 -20.93 8.27 -23.51
C LEU A 350 -21.93 9.34 -23.07
N VAL A 351 -21.74 10.59 -23.49
CA VAL A 351 -22.68 11.68 -23.21
C VAL A 351 -24.04 11.36 -23.79
N LYS A 352 -24.10 10.86 -25.04
CA LYS A 352 -25.37 10.44 -25.65
C LYS A 352 -26.07 9.37 -24.82
N GLU A 353 -25.39 8.28 -24.46
CA GLU A 353 -25.98 7.22 -23.63
C GLU A 353 -26.52 7.75 -22.29
N VAL A 354 -25.75 8.57 -21.59
CA VAL A 354 -26.16 9.12 -20.28
C VAL A 354 -27.34 10.08 -20.42
N ARG A 355 -27.35 10.94 -21.44
CA ARG A 355 -28.41 11.94 -21.66
C ARG A 355 -29.71 11.34 -22.20
N GLU A 356 -29.65 10.23 -22.92
CA GLU A 356 -30.83 9.50 -23.38
C GLU A 356 -31.43 8.60 -22.27
N ALA A 357 -30.62 8.19 -21.29
CA ALA A 357 -31.05 7.30 -20.22
C ALA A 357 -31.82 8.00 -19.09
N PHE A 358 -31.59 9.29 -18.88
CA PHE A 358 -32.12 10.03 -17.73
C PHE A 358 -32.71 11.37 -18.14
N SER A 359 -33.92 11.66 -17.66
CA SER A 359 -34.60 12.95 -17.89
C SER A 359 -34.29 13.96 -16.78
N SER A 360 -33.84 13.50 -15.61
CA SER A 360 -33.55 14.34 -14.45
C SER A 360 -32.40 13.77 -13.61
N ASP A 361 -31.70 14.65 -12.87
CA ASP A 361 -30.60 14.24 -11.98
C ASP A 361 -31.08 13.26 -10.88
N SER A 362 -32.34 13.35 -10.45
CA SER A 362 -32.95 12.44 -9.45
C SER A 362 -33.14 11.00 -9.93
N GLU A 363 -33.10 10.74 -11.24
CA GLU A 363 -33.17 9.37 -11.78
C GLU A 363 -31.82 8.64 -11.72
N VAL A 364 -30.72 9.38 -11.52
CA VAL A 364 -29.37 8.83 -11.46
C VAL A 364 -29.15 8.18 -10.09
N ASN A 365 -29.17 6.85 -10.06
CA ASN A 365 -28.97 6.04 -8.87
C ASN A 365 -28.09 4.82 -9.16
N ASN A 366 -27.60 4.15 -8.11
CA ASN A 366 -26.69 3.00 -8.20
C ASN A 366 -27.26 1.85 -9.05
N VAL A 367 -28.58 1.65 -9.06
CA VAL A 367 -29.21 0.59 -9.87
C VAL A 367 -29.30 0.99 -11.33
N ALA A 368 -29.63 2.26 -11.62
CA ALA A 368 -29.85 2.73 -12.97
C ALA A 368 -28.53 2.87 -13.75
N VAL A 369 -27.46 3.39 -13.12
CA VAL A 369 -26.15 3.53 -13.79
C VAL A 369 -25.52 2.18 -14.15
N ASN A 370 -25.85 1.12 -13.40
CA ASN A 370 -25.41 -0.25 -13.72
C ASN A 370 -26.04 -0.81 -15.01
N LYS A 371 -27.13 -0.19 -15.50
CA LYS A 371 -27.78 -0.57 -16.77
C LYS A 371 -27.17 0.13 -17.99
N LEU A 372 -26.18 1.00 -17.82
CA LEU A 372 -25.54 1.73 -18.91
C LEU A 372 -24.32 0.95 -19.43
N PRO A 373 -24.45 0.19 -20.53
CA PRO A 373 -23.37 -0.70 -20.97
C PRO A 373 -22.12 0.07 -21.40
N TYR A 374 -22.26 1.23 -22.05
CA TYR A 374 -21.10 1.98 -22.54
C TYR A 374 -20.36 2.70 -21.43
N LEU A 375 -21.07 3.30 -20.45
CA LEU A 375 -20.46 3.82 -19.21
C LEU A 375 -19.63 2.74 -18.51
N ASN A 376 -20.22 1.55 -18.30
CA ASN A 376 -19.53 0.44 -17.65
C ASN A 376 -18.32 -0.05 -18.47
N ALA A 377 -18.41 -0.02 -19.80
CA ALA A 377 -17.27 -0.33 -20.67
C ALA A 377 -16.16 0.72 -20.55
N CYS A 378 -16.48 2.01 -20.50
CA CYS A 378 -15.51 3.09 -20.30
C CYS A 378 -14.76 2.96 -18.97
N VAL A 379 -15.47 2.63 -17.89
CA VAL A 379 -14.87 2.38 -16.57
C VAL A 379 -13.94 1.16 -16.62
N LYS A 380 -14.43 0.02 -17.14
CA LYS A 380 -13.63 -1.21 -17.26
C LYS A 380 -12.38 -1.03 -18.10
N GLU A 381 -12.49 -0.36 -19.25
CA GLU A 381 -11.37 -0.14 -20.16
C GLU A 381 -10.34 0.83 -19.57
N SER A 382 -10.80 1.84 -18.82
CA SER A 382 -9.90 2.74 -18.11
C SER A 382 -9.14 2.02 -17.00
N LEU A 383 -9.78 1.12 -16.25
CA LEU A 383 -9.10 0.29 -15.24
C LEU A 383 -8.14 -0.73 -15.87
N ARG A 384 -8.42 -1.20 -17.10
CA ARG A 384 -7.51 -2.07 -17.86
C ARG A 384 -6.23 -1.33 -18.29
N LEU A 385 -6.36 -0.09 -18.75
CA LEU A 385 -5.23 0.74 -19.21
C LEU A 385 -4.49 1.45 -18.08
N TYR A 386 -5.21 1.84 -17.04
CA TYR A 386 -4.74 2.64 -15.92
C TYR A 386 -5.26 2.04 -14.60
N PRO A 387 -4.71 0.89 -14.17
CA PRO A 387 -5.07 0.32 -12.87
C PRO A 387 -4.55 1.25 -11.75
N PRO A 388 -5.41 1.73 -10.82
CA PRO A 388 -4.99 2.68 -9.78
C PRO A 388 -3.94 2.13 -8.82
N VAL A 389 -3.97 0.81 -8.59
CA VAL A 389 -3.00 0.10 -7.77
C VAL A 389 -2.26 -0.91 -8.66
N PRO A 390 -1.24 -0.47 -9.43
CA PRO A 390 -0.45 -1.35 -10.29
C PRO A 390 0.60 -2.14 -9.49
N ALA A 391 0.32 -2.42 -8.22
CA ALA A 391 1.25 -3.05 -7.31
C ALA A 391 1.21 -4.57 -7.45
N ARG A 392 2.37 -5.19 -7.32
CA ARG A 392 2.50 -6.64 -7.18
C ARG A 392 1.94 -7.06 -5.82
N PHE A 393 1.15 -8.13 -5.78
CA PHE A 393 0.65 -8.72 -4.53
C PHE A 393 1.31 -10.09 -4.28
N PRO A 394 2.61 -10.14 -3.96
CA PRO A 394 3.35 -11.39 -3.92
C PRO A 394 2.80 -12.39 -2.91
N ARG A 395 2.78 -13.66 -3.33
CA ARG A 395 2.54 -14.84 -2.50
C ARG A 395 3.82 -15.66 -2.41
N ARG A 396 4.08 -16.25 -1.26
CA ARG A 396 5.31 -17.00 -1.00
C ARG A 396 4.99 -18.48 -0.87
N THR A 397 5.59 -19.31 -1.71
CA THR A 397 5.41 -20.77 -1.68
C THR A 397 5.88 -21.34 -0.33
N ALA A 398 5.08 -22.20 0.30
CA ALA A 398 5.30 -22.60 1.70
C ALA A 398 5.57 -24.10 1.91
N SER A 399 5.04 -24.99 1.06
CA SER A 399 5.19 -26.44 1.22
C SER A 399 5.66 -27.10 -0.08
N GLY A 400 6.72 -27.91 0.02
CA GLY A 400 7.25 -28.73 -1.08
C GLY A 400 7.54 -27.93 -2.35
N HIS A 401 6.59 -27.97 -3.28
CA HIS A 401 6.59 -27.20 -4.51
C HIS A 401 5.17 -26.78 -4.88
N GLU A 402 5.06 -25.63 -5.53
CA GLU A 402 3.80 -25.15 -6.13
C GLU A 402 3.86 -25.33 -7.65
N VAL A 403 2.76 -25.70 -8.29
CA VAL A 403 2.67 -25.66 -9.75
C VAL A 403 1.95 -24.37 -10.13
N ILE A 404 2.66 -23.47 -10.80
CA ILE A 404 2.16 -22.18 -11.26
C ILE A 404 2.42 -22.08 -12.76
N ASP A 405 1.35 -21.96 -13.54
CA ASP A 405 1.40 -21.85 -15.01
C ASP A 405 2.23 -22.98 -15.66
N GLY A 406 2.05 -24.21 -15.17
CA GLY A 406 2.79 -25.39 -15.63
C GLY A 406 4.22 -25.53 -15.09
N HIS A 407 4.73 -24.55 -14.35
CA HIS A 407 6.08 -24.59 -13.78
C HIS A 407 6.07 -25.07 -12.33
N ILE A 408 6.98 -26.00 -12.01
CA ILE A 408 7.23 -26.43 -10.62
C ILE A 408 8.05 -25.36 -9.90
N ILE A 409 7.44 -24.61 -9.00
CA ILE A 409 8.07 -23.54 -8.24
C ILE A 409 8.53 -24.09 -6.89
N PRO A 410 9.83 -23.96 -6.54
CA PRO A 410 10.36 -24.38 -5.24
C PRO A 410 9.67 -23.67 -4.07
N VAL A 411 9.84 -24.21 -2.86
CA VAL A 411 9.48 -23.54 -1.62
C VAL A 411 10.24 -22.22 -1.43
N ASN A 412 9.64 -21.28 -0.71
CA ASN A 412 10.18 -19.98 -0.36
C ASN A 412 10.47 -19.07 -1.57
N VAL A 413 9.66 -19.17 -2.62
CA VAL A 413 9.71 -18.28 -3.79
C VAL A 413 8.54 -17.32 -3.75
N SER A 414 8.84 -16.03 -3.88
CA SER A 414 7.87 -14.95 -4.03
C SER A 414 7.35 -14.94 -5.48
N SER A 415 6.07 -15.22 -5.66
CA SER A 415 5.41 -15.29 -6.96
C SER A 415 4.29 -14.26 -7.03
N MET A 416 4.21 -13.53 -8.14
CA MET A 416 3.22 -12.47 -8.35
C MET A 416 2.82 -12.37 -9.82
N VAL A 417 1.68 -11.73 -10.08
CA VAL A 417 1.24 -11.37 -11.43
C VAL A 417 1.34 -9.87 -11.60
N ASP A 418 1.93 -9.44 -12.72
CA ASP A 418 2.03 -8.05 -13.19
C ASP A 418 0.85 -7.63 -14.08
#